data_AF-A0A5E4R4C3-F1
#
_entry.id   AF-A0A5E4R4C3-F1
#
_cell.length_a   1.000
_cell.length_b   1.000
_cell.length_c   1.000
_cell.angle_alpha   90.00
_cell.angle_beta   90.00
_cell.angle_gamma   90.00
#
_symmetry.space_group_name_H-M   'P 1'
#
loop_
_entity.id
_entity.type
_entity.pdbx_description
1 polymer ?
#
loop_
_entity_poly.entity_id
_entity_poly.type
_entity_poly.pdbx_seq_one_letter_code
_entity_poly.pdbx_strand_id
1 'polypeptide(L)'
;MLTVAWVVALLCSAPQSLVFRVMHHPKVPEFEQCVSFEAFSNHHQELAYNLTCLLAMYFLPLIIITVCYACIFCEISKNSREISG
;
A
#
# COMPACT_ATOMS: atom_id res chain seq x y z
N MET A 1 19.32 1.34 -2.14
CA MET A 1 18.03 1.75 -1.54
C MET A 1 16.98 2.02 -2.62
N LEU A 2 17.19 2.97 -3.53
CA LEU A 2 16.19 3.34 -4.55
C LEU A 2 15.90 2.22 -5.56
N THR A 3 16.92 1.53 -6.08
CA THR A 3 16.73 0.41 -7.02
C THR A 3 15.89 -0.71 -6.41
N VAL A 4 16.16 -1.06 -5.14
CA VAL A 4 15.38 -2.07 -4.42
C VAL A 4 13.94 -1.60 -4.24
N ALA A 5 13.72 -0.34 -3.87
CA ALA A 5 12.37 0.22 -3.75
C ALA A 5 11.60 0.15 -5.08
N TRP A 6 12.23 0.49 -6.20
CA TRP A 6 11.62 0.38 -7.53
C TRP A 6 11.30 -1.05 -7.92
N VAL A 7 12.22 -2.00 -7.67
CA VAL A 7 11.99 -3.42 -7.95
C VAL A 7 10.83 -3.95 -7.12
N VAL A 8 10.79 -3.64 -5.82
CA VAL A 8 9.68 -4.03 -4.94
C VAL A 8 8.37 -3.40 -5.40
N ALA A 9 8.36 -2.12 -5.75
CA ALA A 9 7.16 -1.44 -6.25
C ALA A 9 6.63 -2.09 -7.55
N LEU A 10 7.51 -2.44 -8.49
CA LEU A 10 7.14 -3.15 -9.71
C LEU A 10 6.55 -4.53 -9.40
N LEU A 11 7.19 -5.31 -8.53
CA LEU A 11 6.69 -6.63 -8.13
C LEU A 11 5.33 -6.55 -7.42
N CYS A 12 5.14 -5.58 -6.53
CA CYS A 12 3.89 -5.39 -5.79
C CYS A 12 2.74 -4.87 -6.67
N SER A 13 3.04 -4.10 -7.72
CA SER A 13 2.03 -3.55 -8.65
C SER A 13 1.72 -4.47 -9.83
N ALA A 14 2.61 -5.39 -10.20
CA ALA A 14 2.38 -6.31 -11.32
C ALA A 14 1.04 -7.07 -11.26
N PRO A 15 0.57 -7.60 -10.11
CA PRO A 15 -0.73 -8.26 -10.03
C PRO A 15 -1.92 -7.35 -10.41
N GLN A 16 -1.82 -6.03 -10.18
CA GLN A 16 -2.89 -5.09 -10.53
C GLN A 16 -3.17 -5.10 -12.03
N SER A 17 -2.14 -5.27 -12.86
CA SER A 17 -2.29 -5.34 -14.33
C SER A 17 -3.09 -6.56 -14.81
N LEU A 18 -3.20 -7.61 -13.98
CA LEU A 18 -3.95 -8.82 -14.30
C LEU A 18 -5.36 -8.80 -13.70
N VAL A 19 -5.55 -8.10 -12.58
CA VAL A 19 -6.82 -8.04 -11.85
C VAL A 19 -7.78 -7.03 -12.48
N PHE A 20 -7.28 -5.86 -12.88
CA PHE A 20 -8.11 -4.78 -13.41
C PHE A 20 -8.33 -4.93 -14.92
N ARG A 21 -9.58 -4.79 -15.35
CA ARG A 21 -9.98 -4.91 -16.74
C ARG A 21 -11.09 -3.93 -17.08
N VAL A 22 -11.20 -3.59 -18.36
CA VAL A 22 -12.30 -2.77 -18.86
C VAL A 22 -13.56 -3.62 -18.97
N MET A 23 -14.65 -3.14 -18.39
CA MET A 23 -15.98 -3.75 -18.40
C MET A 23 -17.01 -2.64 -18.62
N HIS A 24 -18.14 -2.97 -19.25
CA HIS A 24 -19.28 -2.06 -19.37
C HIS A 24 -20.16 -2.09 -18.10
N HIS A 25 -20.82 -0.99 -17.77
CA HIS A 25 -21.71 -0.95 -16.61
C HIS A 25 -23.02 -1.72 -16.85
N PRO A 26 -23.47 -2.58 -15.91
CA PRO A 26 -24.63 -3.45 -16.10
C PRO A 26 -25.94 -2.72 -16.44
N LYS A 27 -26.08 -1.45 -16.04
CA LYS A 27 -27.27 -0.62 -16.28
C LYS A 27 -27.09 0.46 -17.36
N VAL A 28 -25.85 0.74 -17.75
CA VAL A 28 -25.51 1.83 -18.68
C VAL A 28 -24.47 1.30 -19.65
N PRO A 29 -24.89 0.64 -20.75
CA PRO A 29 -23.99 -0.08 -21.65
C PRO A 29 -22.98 0.80 -22.37
N GLU A 30 -23.22 2.12 -22.48
CA GLU A 30 -22.29 3.06 -23.10
C GLU A 30 -21.16 3.50 -22.14
N PHE A 31 -21.19 3.07 -20.88
CA PHE A 31 -20.18 3.45 -19.88
C PHE A 31 -19.15 2.33 -19.69
N GLU A 32 -17.92 2.61 -20.10
CA GLU A 32 -16.75 1.76 -19.87
C GLU A 32 -16.06 2.11 -18.54
N GLN A 33 -15.69 1.09 -17.77
CA GLN A 33 -15.01 1.25 -16.48
C GLN A 33 -13.89 0.22 -16.32
N CYS A 34 -12.78 0.65 -15.73
CA CYS A 34 -11.70 -0.25 -15.33
C CYS A 34 -11.97 -0.75 -13.92
N VAL A 35 -12.33 -2.03 -13.78
CA VAL A 35 -12.81 -2.63 -12.54
C VAL A 35 -12.23 -4.03 -12.34
N SER A 36 -12.25 -4.49 -11.09
CA SER A 36 -11.83 -5.84 -10.69
C SER A 36 -13.00 -6.82 -10.57
N PHE A 37 -14.20 -6.43 -11.01
CA PHE A 37 -15.39 -7.27 -10.89
C PHE A 37 -15.17 -8.63 -11.54
N GLU A 38 -15.54 -9.70 -10.84
CA GLU A 38 -15.39 -11.09 -11.28
C GLU A 38 -13.92 -11.48 -11.63
N ALA A 39 -12.91 -10.75 -11.14
CA ALA A 39 -11.50 -11.13 -11.29
C ALA A 39 -11.09 -12.25 -10.33
N PHE A 40 -11.84 -12.41 -9.24
CA PHE A 40 -11.58 -13.42 -8.22
C PHE A 40 -12.71 -14.46 -8.21
N SER A 41 -12.36 -15.72 -7.98
CA SER A 41 -13.35 -16.81 -7.92
C SER A 41 -14.22 -16.72 -6.67
N ASN A 42 -13.66 -16.19 -5.57
CA ASN A 42 -14.32 -16.13 -4.27
C ASN A 42 -14.13 -14.75 -3.62
N HIS A 43 -15.13 -14.29 -2.88
CA HIS A 43 -15.09 -13.01 -2.16
C HIS A 43 -13.93 -12.93 -1.15
N HIS A 44 -13.54 -14.05 -0.55
CA HIS A 44 -12.38 -14.09 0.36
C HIS A 44 -11.05 -13.74 -0.32
N GLN A 45 -10.88 -14.09 -1.61
CA GLN A 45 -9.67 -13.74 -2.35
C GLN A 45 -9.61 -12.24 -2.66
N GLU A 46 -10.74 -11.66 -3.03
CA GLU A 46 -10.87 -10.21 -3.24
C GLU A 46 -10.59 -9.43 -1.94
N LEU A 47 -11.16 -9.88 -0.81
CA LEU A 47 -10.90 -9.27 0.49
C LEU A 47 -9.41 -9.38 0.87
N ALA A 48 -8.82 -10.57 0.73
CA ALA A 48 -7.41 -10.78 1.05
C ALA A 48 -6.49 -9.90 0.18
N TYR A 49 -6.80 -9.76 -1.11
CA TYR A 49 -6.08 -8.89 -2.02
C TYR A 49 -6.17 -7.42 -1.58
N ASN A 50 -7.38 -6.91 -1.36
CA ASN A 50 -7.60 -5.53 -0.92
C ASN A 50 -6.94 -5.22 0.44
N LEU A 51 -7.04 -6.14 1.41
CA LEU A 51 -6.37 -6.00 2.69
C LEU A 51 -4.85 -6.00 2.55
N THR A 52 -4.30 -6.85 1.69
CA THR A 52 -2.86 -6.88 1.42
C THR A 52 -2.39 -5.55 0.83
N CYS A 53 -3.13 -4.99 -0.14
CA CYS A 53 -2.84 -3.69 -0.71
C CYS A 53 -2.88 -2.58 0.35
N LEU A 54 -3.91 -2.56 1.22
CA LEU A 54 -4.03 -1.58 2.30
C LEU A 54 -2.88 -1.69 3.31
N LEU A 55 -2.52 -2.91 3.71
CA LEU A 55 -1.41 -3.15 4.63
C LEU A 55 -0.08 -2.68 4.03
N ALA A 56 0.20 -3.03 2.77
CA ALA A 56 1.45 -2.71 2.11
C ALA A 56 1.61 -1.22 1.78
N MET A 57 0.53 -0.54 1.36
CA MET A 57 0.57 0.86 0.93
C MET A 57 0.37 1.86 2.07
N TYR A 58 -0.28 1.47 3.16
CA TYR A 58 -0.61 2.38 4.26
C TYR A 58 0.00 1.94 5.59
N PHE A 59 -0.44 0.81 6.15
CA PHE A 59 -0.09 0.46 7.53
C PHE A 59 1.40 0.18 7.73
N LEU A 60 2.02 -0.58 6.83
CA LEU A 60 3.45 -0.91 6.93
C LEU A 60 4.33 0.36 6.80
N PRO A 61 4.15 1.23 5.78
CA PRO A 61 4.84 2.52 5.72
C PRO A 61 4.59 3.38 6.97
N LEU A 62 3.36 3.45 7.45
CA LEU A 62 2.99 4.26 8.62
C LEU A 62 3.73 3.79 9.88
N ILE A 63 3.79 2.48 10.13
CA ILE A 63 4.52 1.91 11.26
C ILE A 63 6.01 2.25 11.16
N ILE A 64 6.62 2.06 9.99
CA ILE A 64 8.05 2.35 9.77
C ILE A 64 8.33 3.82 10.06
N ILE A 65 7.55 4.73 9.46
CA ILE A 65 7.71 6.19 9.65
C ILE A 65 7.54 6.55 11.13
N THR A 66 6.50 6.04 11.78
CA THR A 66 6.22 6.32 13.20
C THR A 66 7.38 5.89 14.09
N VAL A 67 7.91 4.68 13.90
CA VAL A 67 9.05 4.18 14.66
C VAL A 67 10.30 5.02 14.39
N CYS A 68 10.61 5.32 13.13
CA CYS A 68 11.75 6.16 12.77
C CYS A 68 11.68 7.53 13.45
N TYR A 69 10.53 8.21 13.40
CA TYR A 69 10.35 9.51 14.03
C TYR A 69 10.34 9.43 15.56
N ALA A 70 9.80 8.37 16.15
CA ALA A 70 9.89 8.14 17.59
C ALA A 70 11.35 7.99 18.03
N CYS A 71 12.17 7.22 17.30
CA CYS A 71 13.60 7.07 17.58
C CYS A 71 14.36 8.40 17.44
N ILE A 72 14.10 9.17 16.38
CA ILE A 72 14.70 10.50 16.19
C ILE A 72 14.34 11.42 17.35
N PHE A 73 13.07 11.46 17.75
CA PHE A 73 12.60 12.28 18.86
C PHE A 73 13.25 11.88 20.20
N CYS A 74 13.36 10.58 20.47
CA CYS A 74 14.05 10.07 21.65
C CYS A 74 15.53 10.49 21.67
N GLU A 75 16.23 10.40 20.54
CA GLU A 75 17.64 10.78 20.45
C GLU A 75 17.85 12.28 20.67
N ILE A 76 17.02 13.12 20.05
CA ILE A 76 17.04 14.57 20.27
C ILE A 76 16.79 14.87 21.76
N SER A 77 15.76 14.25 22.35
CA SER A 77 15.42 14.47 23.77
C SER A 77 16.54 14.06 24.72
N LYS A 78 17.25 12.97 24.42
CA LYS A 78 18.40 12.51 25.20
C LYS A 78 19.55 13.52 25.12
N ASN A 79 19.91 13.96 23.92
CA ASN A 79 20.99 14.92 23.69
C ASN A 79 20.69 16.29 24.32
N SER A 80 19.44 16.76 24.25
CA SER A 80 19.04 18.01 24.91
C SER A 80 19.17 17.97 26.42
N ARG A 81 18.92 16.82 27.06
CA ARG A 81 19.07 16.64 28.51
C ARG A 81 20.53 16.53 28.95
N GLU A 82 21.40 15.97 28.11
CA GLU A 82 22.84 15.89 28.38
C GLU A 82 23.49 17.28 28.31
N ILE A 83 23.07 18.15 27.39
CA ILE A 83 23.58 19.53 27.26
C ILE A 83 23.15 20.42 28.44
N SER A 84 22.00 20.15 29.08
CA SER A 84 21.47 21.00 30.16
C SER A 84 21.93 20.59 31.56
N GLY A 85 22.70 19.50 31.70
CA GLY A 85 23.20 18.99 32.99
C GLY A 85 24.67 19.30 33.17
#